data_AF-A0AAD5D6Y8-F1
#
_entry.id   AF-A0AAD5D6Y8-F1
#
_cell.length_a   1.000
_cell.length_b   1.000
_cell.length_c   1.000
_cell.angle_alpha   90.00
_cell.angle_beta   90.00
_cell.angle_gamma   90.00
#
_symmetry.space_group_name_H-M   'P 1'
#
loop_
_entity.id
_entity.type
_entity.pdbx_description
1 polymer ?
#
loop_
_entity_poly.entity_id
_entity_poly.type
_entity_poly.pdbx_seq_one_letter_code
_entity_poly.pdbx_strand_id
1 'polypeptide(L)' 'MKQYVVMMGGVEGNPGPETLDNWFKFEKSAADGHYKLVFCPSVCSYCKTRCGDIGTAIDNNGVSRLVLGGKPLSFGF' A
#
# COMPACT_ATOMS: atom_id res chain seq x y z
N MET A 1 -3.39 -18.31 -4.47
CA MET A 1 -2.43 -17.19 -4.67
C MET A 1 -2.45 -16.33 -3.42
N LYS A 2 -1.31 -15.95 -2.83
CA LYS A 2 -1.27 -15.19 -1.57
C LYS A 2 -1.47 -13.70 -1.86
N GLN A 3 -2.53 -13.11 -1.32
CA GLN A 3 -2.84 -11.68 -1.41
C GLN A 3 -2.33 -10.96 -0.15
N TYR A 4 -1.70 -9.80 -0.30
CA TYR A 4 -1.37 -8.93 0.83
C TYR A 4 -2.44 -7.85 0.90
N VAL A 5 -3.15 -7.79 2.02
CA VAL A 5 -4.30 -6.90 2.24
C VAL A 5 -3.87 -5.76 3.15
N VAL A 6 -4.28 -4.54 2.83
CA VAL A 6 -4.06 -3.38 3.71
C VAL A 6 -5.05 -3.47 4.86
N MET A 7 -4.53 -3.51 6.08
CA MET A 7 -5.30 -3.68 7.30
C MET A 7 -4.98 -2.57 8.31
N MET A 8 -5.89 -2.37 9.26
CA MET A 8 -5.69 -1.49 10.41
C MET A 8 -4.88 -2.20 11.50
N GLY A 9 -4.39 -1.43 12.49
CA GLY A 9 -3.63 -1.96 13.64
C GLY A 9 -2.12 -1.74 13.57
N GLY A 10 -1.64 -0.92 12.62
CA GLY A 10 -0.25 -0.46 12.57
C GLY A 10 0.11 0.41 13.78
N VAL A 11 1.41 0.50 14.05
CA VAL A 11 2.01 1.35 15.09
C VAL A 11 2.53 2.63 14.45
N GLU A 12 2.23 3.77 15.06
CA GLU A 12 2.69 5.08 14.61
C GLU A 12 4.19 5.31 14.92
N GLY A 13 4.92 5.90 13.97
CA GLY A 13 6.32 6.30 14.17
C GLY A 13 7.34 5.15 14.10
N ASN A 14 8.47 5.31 14.79
CA ASN A 14 9.63 4.40 14.81
C ASN A 14 10.03 3.86 13.42
N PRO A 15 10.41 4.72 12.45
CA PRO A 15 10.71 4.29 11.08
C PRO A 15 11.90 3.34 11.06
N GLY A 16 11.66 2.08 10.71
CA GLY A 16 12.69 1.06 10.71
C GLY A 16 12.14 -0.33 10.43
N PRO A 17 12.95 -1.39 10.66
CA PRO A 17 12.54 -2.77 10.42
C PRO A 17 11.27 -3.18 11.20
N GLU A 18 11.09 -2.64 12.41
CA GLU A 18 9.98 -3.00 13.31
C GLU A 18 8.62 -2.46 12.85
N THR A 19 8.61 -1.39 12.05
CA THR A 19 7.39 -0.74 11.55
C THR A 19 7.30 -0.76 10.03
N LEU A 20 8.12 -1.60 9.38
CA LEU A 20 8.34 -1.60 7.93
C LEU A 20 7.05 -1.67 7.12
N ASP A 21 6.08 -2.46 7.59
CA ASP A 21 4.79 -2.69 6.93
C ASP A 21 3.78 -1.53 7.09
N ASN A 22 4.10 -0.52 7.90
CA ASN A 22 3.21 0.62 8.19
C ASN A 22 3.45 1.81 7.23
N TRP A 23 4.47 1.75 6.38
CA TRP A 23 4.91 2.88 5.57
C TRP A 23 4.44 2.78 4.12
N PHE A 24 3.59 3.74 3.75
CA PHE A 24 3.06 3.90 2.39
C PHE A 24 3.54 5.22 1.79
N LYS A 25 3.50 5.31 0.46
CA LYS A 25 3.81 6.52 -0.30
C LYS A 25 2.58 6.97 -1.07
N PHE A 26 2.43 8.28 -1.22
CA PHE A 26 1.55 8.88 -2.22
C PHE A 26 2.40 9.22 -3.44
N GLU A 27 1.99 8.71 -4.59
CA GLU A 27 2.61 9.04 -5.87
C GLU A 27 1.58 9.67 -6.79
N LYS A 28 2.00 10.57 -7.68
CA LYS A 28 1.11 11.14 -8.70
C LYS A 28 0.54 10.01 -9.55
N SER A 29 -0.76 10.05 -9.76
CA SER A 29 -1.42 9.15 -10.71
C SER A 29 -1.37 9.75 -12.13
N ALA A 30 -1.85 9.01 -13.12
CA ALA A 30 -1.95 9.51 -14.50
C ALA A 30 -3.02 10.60 -14.66
N ALA A 31 -4.00 10.68 -13.75
CA ALA A 31 -5.01 11.73 -13.74
C ALA A 31 -4.47 12.97 -13.02
N ASP A 32 -4.63 14.14 -13.63
CA ASP A 32 -4.17 15.41 -13.06
C ASP A 32 -4.90 15.71 -11.75
N GLY A 33 -4.16 16.19 -10.75
CA GLY A 33 -4.67 16.40 -9.39
C GLY A 33 -4.94 15.13 -8.57
N HIS A 34 -4.69 13.93 -9.11
CA HIS A 34 -4.93 12.67 -8.41
C HIS A 34 -3.63 11.93 -8.02
N TYR A 35 -3.73 11.13 -6.96
CA TYR A 35 -2.65 10.31 -6.42
C TYR A 35 -3.03 8.84 -6.40
N LYS A 36 -2.01 7.99 -6.29
CA LYS A 36 -2.13 6.56 -5.97
C LYS A 36 -1.35 6.25 -4.70
N LEU A 37 -1.76 5.21 -3.99
CA LEU A 37 -1.02 4.66 -2.87
C LEU A 37 -0.02 3.61 -3.38
N VAL A 38 1.19 3.64 -2.84
CA VAL A 38 2.25 2.67 -3.14
C VAL A 38 2.81 2.12 -1.85
N PHE A 39 2.95 0.80 -1.77
CA PHE A 39 3.74 0.16 -0.72
C PHE A 39 5.12 -0.15 -1.28
N CYS A 40 6.11 0.63 -0.84
CA CYS A 40 7.53 0.41 -1.13
C CYS A 40 8.34 1.20 -0.10
N PRO A 41 8.39 0.70 1.15
CA PRO A 41 8.95 1.45 2.27
C PRO A 41 10.45 1.71 2.07
N SER A 42 10.90 2.91 2.44
CA SER A 42 12.31 3.33 2.36
C SER A 42 12.93 3.60 3.74
N VAL A 43 12.28 3.11 4.80
CA VAL A 43 12.71 3.31 6.20
C VAL A 43 13.75 2.29 6.68
N CYS A 44 14.06 1.27 5.86
CA CYS A 44 15.08 0.27 6.14
C CYS A 44 15.82 -0.09 4.84
N SER A 45 17.08 0.32 4.72
CA SER A 45 17.88 0.18 3.49
C SER A 45 18.29 -1.25 3.16
N TYR A 46 18.37 -2.13 4.16
CA TYR A 46 18.77 -3.53 4.00
C TYR A 46 17.59 -4.51 4.01
N CYS A 47 16.38 -4.03 4.31
CA CYS A 47 15.18 -4.86 4.33
C CYS A 47 14.73 -5.18 2.91
N LYS A 48 14.36 -6.44 2.65
CA LYS A 48 13.77 -6.86 1.37
C LYS A 48 12.25 -6.82 1.48
N THR A 49 11.62 -5.85 0.83
CA THR A 49 10.15 -5.73 0.76
C THR A 49 9.65 -5.91 -0.65
N ARG A 50 8.44 -6.43 -0.79
CA ARG A 50 7.74 -6.40 -2.07
C ARG A 50 7.24 -4.99 -2.32
N CYS A 51 7.62 -4.39 -3.46
CA CYS A 51 7.11 -3.09 -3.86
C CYS A 51 5.93 -3.23 -4.84
N GLY A 52 4.97 -2.32 -4.75
CA GLY A 52 3.87 -2.26 -5.70
C GLY A 52 2.80 -1.24 -5.34
N ASP A 53 1.97 -0.95 -6.34
CA ASP A 53 0.80 -0.09 -6.18
C ASP A 53 -0.25 -0.77 -5.31
N ILE A 54 -1.03 0.04 -4.59
CA ILE A 54 -2.22 -0.42 -3.88
C ILE A 54 -3.42 -0.34 -4.83
N GLY A 55 -4.01 -1.51 -5.10
CA GLY A 55 -5.23 -1.67 -5.86
C GLY A 55 -6.38 -2.19 -5.01
N THR A 56 -7.40 -2.74 -5.66
CA THR A 56 -8.55 -3.37 -4.99
C THR A 56 -8.74 -4.83 -5.42
N ALA A 57 -9.26 -5.65 -4.51
CA ALA A 57 -9.76 -6.99 -4.79
C ALA A 57 -11.03 -7.27 -3.98
N ILE A 58 -11.96 -8.03 -4.54
CA ILE A 58 -13.18 -8.46 -3.85
C ILE A 58 -12.85 -9.69 -2.99
N ASP A 59 -13.16 -9.63 -1.70
CA ASP A 59 -13.01 -10.77 -0.79
C ASP A 59 -14.18 -11.77 -0.92
N ASN A 60 -14.09 -12.90 -0.21
CA ASN A 60 -15.12 -13.95 -0.25
C ASN A 60 -16.49 -13.50 0.27
N ASN A 61 -16.56 -12.36 0.97
CA ASN A 61 -17.79 -11.77 1.48
C ASN A 61 -18.34 -10.69 0.53
N GLY A 62 -17.75 -10.51 -0.65
CA GLY A 62 -18.14 -9.49 -1.62
C GLY A 62 -17.63 -8.09 -1.29
N VAL A 63 -16.71 -7.94 -0.34
CA VAL A 63 -16.20 -6.62 0.08
C VAL A 63 -14.96 -6.25 -0.73
N SER A 64 -14.94 -5.03 -1.25
CA SER A 64 -13.74 -4.47 -1.90
C SER A 64 -12.68 -4.13 -0.86
N ARG A 65 -11.54 -4.81 -0.92
CA ARG A 65 -10.38 -4.61 -0.03
C ARG A 65 -9.24 -3.96 -0.78
N LEU A 66 -8.49 -3.10 -0.08
CA LEU A 66 -7.22 -2.59 -0.55
C LEU A 66 -6.15 -3.68 -0.48
N VAL A 67 -5.38 -3.84 -1.55
CA VAL A 67 -4.41 -4.93 -1.68
C VAL A 67 -3.13 -4.47 -2.38
N LEU A 68 -2.01 -5.09 -2.03
CA LEU A 68 -0.75 -4.89 -2.73
C LEU A 68 -0.80 -5.57 -4.12
N GLY A 69 -0.71 -4.75 -5.16
CA GLY A 69 -0.84 -5.16 -6.56
C GLY A 69 -2.26 -4.98 -7.10
N GLY A 70 -2.45 -5.39 -8.35
CA GLY A 70 -3.70 -5.17 -9.09
C GLY A 70 -3.71 -3.83 -9.82
N LYS A 71 -4.89 -3.39 -10.26
CA LYS A 71 -5.06 -2.08 -10.90
C LYS A 71 -4.92 -0.98 -9.84
N PRO A 72 -3.99 -0.03 -9.98
CA PRO A 72 -3.79 1.03 -8.99
C PRO A 72 -5.05 1.86 -8.80
N LEU A 73 -5.40 2.12 -7.54
CA LEU A 73 -6.50 3.04 -7.22
C LEU A 73 -5.99 4.48 -7.31
N SER A 74 -6.69 5.32 -8.08
CA SER A 74 -6.43 6.75 -8.21
C SER A 74 -7.49 7.55 -7.46
N PHE A 75 -7.07 8.50 -6.64
CA PHE A 75 -7.95 9.32 -5.80
C PHE A 75 -7.45 10.77 -5.76
N GLY A 76 -8.39 11.72 -5.77
CA GLY A 76 -8.13 13.14 -5.49
C GLY A 76 -8.41 13.44 -4.02
N PHE A 77 -7.76 14.47 -3.48
CA PHE A 77 -7.98 14.99 -2.13
C PHE A 77 -8.46 16.43 -2.18
#